data_AF-A0A7V5Y5H3-F1
#
_entry.id   AF-A0A7V5Y5H3-F1
#
_cell.length_a   1.000
_cell.length_b   1.000
_cell.length_c   1.000
_cell.angle_alpha   90.00
_cell.angle_beta   90.00
_cell.angle_gamma   90.00
#
_symmetry.space_group_name_H-M   'P 1'
#
loop_
_entity.id
_entity.type
_entity.pdbx_description
1 polymer ?
#
loop_
_entity_poly.entity_id
_entity_poly.type
_entity_poly.pdbx_seq_one_letter_code
_entity_poly.pdbx_strand_id
1 'polypeptide(L)'
;MRTMLIVLGLIVCLLISGYGQDPAVCVDRLHGFKVRLPEDWGAQVIEGLLVFHKQHCYLVVGAVPYKQNLREVARQLMQGLRQIQRGSPKLAFRTIQQGVQIVGEGLDYPYLLNPNVVLLGQPLPERFNMVGLLLKGEKVALIVLFIFPEETPEKIRKEMVELIRTLQFLPANQRVKWKPVTLRDPMLNMTIATLHVPEGFQTEGGPFRQGAKYFYRFEITRSDFLIRKDVIDLITQAVSSGFAQSASTIITYNGNSAPLSQVVQVNSAQDAEQLLLGLWEAETDREWTTKERMIRELKMPAPPVPLPASSQKRDWRLWLRAESGELERVAICQVITLTSGQADYIAASTFHQTQILADVIQYPKKERERFTGIAIGVIHSIQVDVQWALAAYEEFTRTNRWINQMVQEMVDKHREFNSKMARAWSNALSDQTYIRDPGTGEVFKVYKRVWDTDNFWRSPVFGDIIGTIGKETKLGELLREKGWKVMDESLAGFP
;
A
#
# COMPACT_ATOMS: atom_id res chain seq x y z
N MET A 1 2.32 -16.16 -20.95
CA MET A 1 1.04 -15.62 -20.44
C MET A 1 0.80 -16.14 -19.01
N ARG A 2 1.47 -15.55 -18.01
CA ARG A 2 1.30 -15.83 -16.56
C ARG A 2 1.66 -14.54 -15.83
N THR A 3 0.63 -13.74 -15.57
CA THR A 3 0.67 -12.52 -14.76
C THR A 3 0.78 -12.92 -13.29
N MET A 4 1.86 -12.54 -12.60
CA MET A 4 1.90 -12.53 -11.14
C MET A 4 2.98 -11.54 -10.68
N LEU A 5 2.58 -10.27 -10.72
CA LEU A 5 3.25 -9.20 -9.99
C LEU A 5 2.56 -9.06 -8.65
N ILE A 6 3.37 -8.84 -7.63
CA ILE A 6 2.97 -8.59 -6.25
C ILE A 6 2.05 -7.36 -6.24
N VAL A 7 0.74 -7.59 -6.29
CA VAL A 7 -0.27 -6.54 -6.10
C VAL A 7 -0.38 -6.35 -4.59
N LEU A 8 0.35 -5.38 -4.06
CA LEU A 8 0.30 -5.04 -2.66
C LEU A 8 0.71 -3.58 -2.44
N GLY A 9 -0.24 -2.78 -1.94
CA GLY A 9 0.05 -1.50 -1.32
C GLY A 9 -0.46 -0.26 -2.08
N LEU A 10 -1.70 -0.26 -2.57
CA LEU A 10 -2.41 0.98 -2.92
C LEU A 10 -3.88 0.87 -2.53
N ILE A 11 -4.13 0.63 -1.24
CA ILE A 11 -5.40 0.93 -0.61
C ILE A 11 -5.12 2.09 0.34
N VAL A 12 -5.44 3.30 -0.11
CA VAL A 12 -5.44 4.50 0.72
C VAL A 12 -6.89 4.95 0.87
N CYS A 13 -7.15 5.55 2.03
CA CYS A 13 -8.42 6.11 2.50
C CYS A 13 -9.41 5.11 3.06
N LEU A 14 -9.13 4.61 4.26
CA LEU A 14 -10.07 4.60 5.38
C LEU A 14 -9.31 4.20 6.66
N LEU A 15 -8.38 5.05 7.11
CA LEU A 15 -7.68 4.85 8.38
C LEU A 15 -8.54 5.19 9.61
N ILE A 16 -9.75 5.74 9.42
CA ILE A 16 -10.71 5.93 10.53
C ILE A 16 -12.05 5.28 10.20
N SER A 17 -12.04 3.95 10.16
CA SER A 17 -13.20 3.19 10.66
C SER A 17 -12.82 2.69 12.05
N GLY A 18 -13.70 2.96 13.02
CA GLY A 18 -13.48 2.97 14.47
C GLY A 18 -12.35 2.08 15.00
N TYR A 19 -11.42 2.71 15.73
CA TYR A 19 -10.72 1.97 16.77
C TYR A 19 -11.76 1.51 17.79
N GLY A 20 -11.84 0.20 17.93
CA GLY A 20 -12.61 -0.45 18.98
C GLY A 20 -12.06 -0.05 20.34
N GLN A 21 -12.77 0.87 20.98
CA GLN A 21 -13.13 0.73 22.38
C GLN A 21 -14.65 0.58 22.43
N ASP A 22 -15.19 0.33 23.62
CA ASP A 22 -16.56 0.71 23.97
C ASP A 22 -16.98 1.98 23.23
N PRO A 23 -18.25 2.09 22.81
CA PRO A 23 -18.65 3.02 21.79
C PRO A 23 -18.14 4.44 22.12
N ALA A 24 -17.11 4.85 21.36
CA ALA A 24 -16.27 5.98 21.70
C ALA A 24 -17.03 7.26 21.37
N VAL A 25 -16.99 8.21 22.29
CA VAL A 25 -17.59 9.52 22.07
C VAL A 25 -16.68 10.29 21.11
N CYS A 26 -17.10 10.38 19.85
CA CYS A 26 -16.43 11.14 18.82
C CYS A 26 -16.93 12.59 18.85
N VAL A 27 -16.01 13.55 18.83
CA VAL A 27 -16.31 14.98 18.80
C VAL A 27 -15.59 15.59 17.62
N ASP A 28 -16.34 16.13 16.68
CA ASP A 28 -15.82 16.82 15.50
C ASP A 28 -16.09 18.33 15.64
N ARG A 29 -15.03 19.08 15.92
CA ARG A 29 -15.14 20.53 16.16
C ARG A 29 -15.20 21.35 14.88
N LEU A 30 -14.76 20.82 13.73
CA LEU A 30 -14.80 21.54 12.45
C LEU A 30 -16.22 21.51 11.89
N HIS A 31 -16.86 20.35 11.92
CA HIS A 31 -18.20 20.15 11.38
C HIS A 31 -19.30 20.29 12.44
N GLY A 32 -18.90 20.39 13.72
CA GLY A 32 -19.78 20.80 14.79
C GLY A 32 -20.74 19.71 15.26
N PHE A 33 -20.27 18.47 15.37
CA PHE A 33 -21.07 17.36 15.88
C PHE A 33 -20.34 16.52 16.93
N LYS A 34 -21.13 15.80 17.71
CA LYS A 34 -20.70 14.78 18.67
C LYS A 34 -21.58 13.57 18.52
N VAL A 35 -21.01 12.37 18.53
CA VAL A 35 -21.76 11.12 18.40
C VAL A 35 -21.06 10.00 19.13
N ARG A 36 -21.81 9.02 19.62
CA ARG A 36 -21.24 7.79 20.15
C ARG A 36 -21.11 6.80 18.98
N LEU A 37 -19.88 6.56 18.54
CA LEU A 37 -19.59 5.66 17.42
C LEU A 37 -19.45 4.22 17.92
N PRO A 38 -20.33 3.28 17.49
CA PRO A 38 -20.16 1.87 17.79
C PRO A 38 -18.91 1.30 17.10
N GLU A 39 -18.46 0.13 17.54
CA GLU A 39 -17.32 -0.55 16.94
C GLU A 39 -17.52 -0.75 15.42
N ASP A 40 -16.44 -0.56 14.65
CA ASP A 40 -16.36 -0.65 13.18
C ASP A 40 -17.07 0.45 12.39
N TRP A 41 -17.75 1.37 13.05
CA TRP A 41 -18.32 2.51 12.36
C TRP A 41 -17.23 3.55 12.06
N GLY A 42 -17.24 4.08 10.84
CA GLY A 42 -16.48 5.26 10.43
C GLY A 42 -17.40 6.48 10.32
N ALA A 43 -16.80 7.66 10.31
CA ALA A 43 -17.48 8.92 10.04
C ALA A 43 -16.68 9.71 9.00
N GLN A 44 -17.39 10.35 8.09
CA GLN A 44 -16.84 11.18 7.02
C GLN A 44 -17.73 12.39 6.80
N VAL A 45 -17.15 13.46 6.24
CA VAL A 45 -17.90 14.64 5.80
C VAL A 45 -17.69 14.83 4.30
N ILE A 46 -18.78 14.68 3.55
CA ILE A 46 -18.82 14.75 2.08
C ILE A 46 -19.70 15.92 1.68
N GLU A 47 -19.11 16.96 1.09
CA GLU A 47 -19.84 18.16 0.64
C GLU A 47 -20.80 18.75 1.70
N GLY A 48 -20.40 18.70 2.98
CA GLY A 48 -21.22 19.18 4.11
C GLY A 48 -22.26 18.17 4.64
N LEU A 49 -22.32 16.96 4.08
CA LEU A 49 -23.08 15.83 4.60
C LEU A 49 -22.24 15.04 5.60
N LEU A 50 -22.80 14.74 6.76
CA LEU A 50 -22.20 13.79 7.71
C LEU A 50 -22.58 12.37 7.26
N VAL A 51 -21.58 11.53 7.03
CA VAL A 51 -21.77 10.15 6.57
C VAL A 51 -21.14 9.21 7.59
N PHE A 52 -21.98 8.44 8.28
CA PHE A 52 -21.53 7.34 9.12
C PHE A 52 -21.64 6.04 8.32
N HIS A 53 -20.64 5.19 8.39
CA HIS A 53 -20.64 3.96 7.60
C HIS A 53 -20.01 2.77 8.31
N LYS A 54 -20.50 1.57 7.96
CA LYS A 54 -19.92 0.28 8.36
C LYS A 54 -20.16 -0.71 7.24
N GLN A 55 -19.10 -1.32 6.71
CA GLN A 55 -19.16 -2.15 5.50
C GLN A 55 -19.82 -1.38 4.33
N HIS A 56 -21.03 -1.76 3.94
CA HIS A 56 -21.83 -1.08 2.92
C HIS A 56 -23.09 -0.43 3.49
N CYS A 57 -23.22 -0.29 4.81
CA CYS A 57 -24.32 0.44 5.43
C CYS A 57 -23.91 1.90 5.64
N TYR A 58 -24.81 2.83 5.32
CA TYR A 58 -24.58 4.26 5.37
C TYR A 58 -25.72 4.98 6.09
N LEU A 59 -25.36 5.90 6.97
CA LEU A 59 -26.25 6.87 7.59
C LEU A 59 -25.78 8.26 7.18
N VAL A 60 -26.61 8.96 6.41
CA VAL A 60 -26.31 10.29 5.89
C VAL A 60 -27.16 11.31 6.65
N VAL A 61 -26.52 12.34 7.20
CA VAL A 61 -27.17 13.47 7.87
C VAL A 61 -26.75 14.76 7.18
N GLY A 62 -27.73 15.53 6.72
CA GLY A 62 -27.50 16.79 6.03
C GLY A 62 -28.56 17.83 6.38
N ALA A 63 -28.36 19.06 5.91
CA ALA A 63 -29.33 20.13 6.07
C ALA A 63 -29.56 20.82 4.72
N VAL A 64 -30.82 21.14 4.43
CA VAL A 64 -31.20 21.85 3.19
C VAL A 64 -32.07 23.06 3.53
N PRO A 65 -31.77 24.26 2.98
CA PRO A 65 -32.69 25.39 3.12
C PRO A 65 -34.01 25.07 2.42
N TYR A 66 -35.13 25.46 3.03
CA TYR A 66 -36.44 25.18 2.44
C TYR A 66 -37.46 26.27 2.74
N LYS A 67 -38.29 26.59 1.75
CA LYS A 67 -39.38 27.58 1.87
C LYS A 67 -40.63 26.93 2.48
N GLN A 68 -40.47 26.24 3.61
CA GLN A 68 -41.53 25.55 4.37
C GLN A 68 -42.29 24.42 3.64
N ASN A 69 -41.95 24.07 2.40
CA ASN A 69 -42.57 22.97 1.66
C ASN A 69 -41.67 21.72 1.62
N LEU A 70 -41.76 20.87 2.65
CA LEU A 70 -40.98 19.62 2.74
C LEU A 70 -41.33 18.59 1.65
N ARG A 71 -42.56 18.65 1.09
CA ARG A 71 -42.93 17.74 -0.01
C ARG A 71 -42.16 18.05 -1.27
N GLU A 72 -41.88 19.34 -1.51
CA GLU A 72 -41.08 19.75 -2.66
C GLU A 72 -39.63 19.30 -2.51
N VAL A 73 -39.06 19.45 -1.32
CA VAL A 73 -37.73 18.91 -0.99
C VAL A 73 -37.69 17.39 -1.21
N ALA A 74 -38.71 16.66 -0.76
CA ALA A 74 -38.79 15.21 -0.98
C ALA A 74 -38.85 14.83 -2.47
N ARG A 75 -39.62 15.56 -3.28
CA ARG A 75 -39.70 15.34 -4.73
C ARG A 75 -38.34 15.58 -5.40
N GLN A 76 -37.68 16.67 -5.08
CA GLN A 76 -36.36 17.00 -5.62
C GLN A 76 -35.33 15.94 -5.25
N LEU A 77 -35.30 15.50 -3.99
CA LEU A 77 -34.41 14.42 -3.53
C LEU A 77 -34.69 13.11 -4.29
N MET A 78 -35.94 12.69 -4.43
CA MET A 78 -36.28 11.50 -5.21
C MET A 78 -35.90 11.62 -6.69
N GLN A 79 -36.05 12.81 -7.27
CA GLN A 79 -35.71 13.07 -8.66
C GLN A 79 -34.20 12.99 -8.88
N GLY A 80 -33.40 13.56 -7.97
CA GLY A 80 -31.94 13.42 -7.95
C GLY A 80 -31.51 11.96 -7.76
N LEU A 81 -32.14 11.22 -6.84
CA LEU A 81 -31.89 9.79 -6.66
C LEU A 81 -32.15 9.02 -7.96
N ARG A 82 -33.24 9.28 -8.69
CA ARG A 82 -33.52 8.59 -9.97
C ARG A 82 -32.48 8.88 -11.05
N GLN A 83 -31.89 10.08 -11.07
CA GLN A 83 -30.92 10.48 -12.10
C GLN A 83 -29.58 9.76 -11.98
N ILE A 84 -29.19 9.37 -10.76
CA ILE A 84 -27.90 8.72 -10.49
C ILE A 84 -27.96 7.19 -10.49
N GLN A 85 -29.14 6.62 -10.75
CA GLN A 85 -29.39 5.19 -10.70
C GLN A 85 -29.38 4.62 -12.13
N ARG A 86 -28.76 3.46 -12.29
CA ARG A 86 -28.80 2.67 -13.53
C ARG A 86 -30.10 1.87 -13.59
N GLY A 87 -30.57 1.40 -12.44
CA GLY A 87 -31.83 0.66 -12.29
C GLY A 87 -33.08 1.55 -12.27
N SER A 88 -34.23 0.91 -12.07
CA SER A 88 -35.53 1.58 -11.85
C SER A 88 -35.98 1.39 -10.39
N PRO A 89 -35.40 2.15 -9.43
CA PRO A 89 -35.72 1.97 -8.02
C PRO A 89 -37.16 2.39 -7.73
N LYS A 90 -37.80 1.68 -6.79
CA LYS A 90 -39.13 2.06 -6.29
C LYS A 90 -38.94 3.10 -5.19
N LEU A 91 -39.32 4.34 -5.48
CA LEU A 91 -39.25 5.45 -4.53
C LEU A 91 -40.64 5.96 -4.17
N ALA A 92 -40.87 6.17 -2.88
CA ALA A 92 -42.10 6.75 -2.37
C ALA A 92 -41.82 7.67 -1.18
N PHE A 93 -42.73 8.61 -0.93
CA PHE A 93 -42.70 9.41 0.30
C PHE A 93 -44.12 9.61 0.85
N ARG A 94 -44.21 9.80 2.17
CA ARG A 94 -45.44 10.16 2.87
C ARG A 94 -45.19 11.24 3.91
N THR A 95 -46.19 12.08 4.16
CA THR A 95 -46.12 13.07 5.24
C THR A 95 -46.37 12.38 6.59
N ILE A 96 -45.58 12.77 7.59
CA ILE A 96 -45.73 12.36 9.00
C ILE A 96 -45.79 13.61 9.87
N GLN A 97 -46.18 13.49 11.14
CA GLN A 97 -46.35 14.64 12.03
C GLN A 97 -45.07 15.51 12.13
N GLN A 98 -43.90 14.89 12.14
CA GLN A 98 -42.60 15.55 12.30
C GLN A 98 -41.96 16.00 10.97
N GLY A 99 -42.57 15.68 9.82
CA GLY A 99 -42.02 16.01 8.51
C GLY A 99 -42.43 15.06 7.38
N VAL A 100 -41.46 14.56 6.60
CA VAL A 100 -41.70 13.65 5.47
C VAL A 100 -40.82 12.41 5.61
N GLN A 101 -41.43 11.23 5.49
CA GLN A 101 -40.73 9.97 5.40
C GLN A 101 -40.56 9.58 3.93
N ILE A 102 -39.38 9.11 3.57
CA ILE A 102 -39.01 8.64 2.23
C ILE A 102 -38.60 7.17 2.33
N VAL A 103 -38.99 6.36 1.35
CA VAL A 103 -38.58 4.96 1.24
C VAL A 103 -38.10 4.71 -0.18
N GLY A 104 -37.02 3.94 -0.31
CA GLY A 104 -36.50 3.45 -1.57
C GLY A 104 -36.17 1.97 -1.50
N GLU A 105 -36.50 1.23 -2.56
CA GLU A 105 -36.17 -0.19 -2.71
C GLU A 105 -35.54 -0.45 -4.08
N GLY A 106 -34.62 -1.41 -4.14
CA GLY A 106 -33.89 -1.77 -5.36
C GLY A 106 -32.96 -0.68 -5.86
N LEU A 107 -32.32 0.05 -4.94
CA LEU A 107 -31.30 1.04 -5.25
C LEU A 107 -29.96 0.37 -5.59
N ASP A 108 -29.22 0.96 -6.51
CA ASP A 108 -27.83 0.64 -6.82
C ASP A 108 -26.89 1.10 -5.69
N TYR A 109 -25.65 0.61 -5.73
CA TYR A 109 -24.59 1.01 -4.81
C TYR A 109 -24.40 2.54 -4.78
N PRO A 110 -24.33 3.19 -3.60
CA PRO A 110 -24.23 4.65 -3.48
C PRO A 110 -22.79 5.15 -3.72
N TYR A 111 -22.32 5.13 -4.97
CA TYR A 111 -20.95 5.53 -5.34
C TYR A 111 -20.57 6.94 -4.87
N LEU A 112 -21.53 7.87 -4.75
CA LEU A 112 -21.27 9.21 -4.22
C LEU A 112 -20.82 9.22 -2.76
N LEU A 113 -21.20 8.21 -1.96
CA LEU A 113 -20.84 8.13 -0.54
C LEU A 113 -19.51 7.42 -0.32
N ASN A 114 -19.11 6.53 -1.23
CA ASN A 114 -17.84 5.84 -1.16
C ASN A 114 -17.35 5.45 -2.57
N PRO A 115 -16.78 6.40 -3.33
CA PRO A 115 -16.35 6.13 -4.69
C PRO A 115 -15.06 5.27 -4.71
N ASN A 116 -14.28 5.27 -3.63
CA ASN A 116 -13.04 4.51 -3.49
C ASN A 116 -13.26 2.99 -3.43
N VAL A 117 -14.51 2.52 -3.32
CA VAL A 117 -14.81 1.08 -3.30
C VAL A 117 -14.31 0.35 -4.55
N VAL A 118 -14.20 1.07 -5.68
CA VAL A 118 -13.69 0.53 -6.96
C VAL A 118 -12.25 0.05 -6.83
N LEU A 119 -11.46 0.63 -5.92
CA LEU A 119 -10.07 0.26 -5.67
C LEU A 119 -9.94 -1.02 -4.83
N LEU A 120 -11.00 -1.43 -4.14
CA LEU A 120 -10.96 -2.57 -3.20
C LEU A 120 -11.17 -3.93 -3.88
N GLY A 121 -11.72 -3.95 -5.10
CA GLY A 121 -11.96 -5.20 -5.85
C GLY A 121 -12.90 -6.20 -5.16
N GLN A 122 -13.66 -5.77 -4.16
CA GLN A 122 -14.60 -6.62 -3.43
C GLN A 122 -15.96 -6.68 -4.16
N PRO A 123 -16.66 -7.82 -4.11
CA PRO A 123 -18.01 -7.91 -4.65
C PRO A 123 -18.93 -6.95 -3.87
N LEU A 124 -19.67 -6.12 -4.61
CA LEU A 124 -20.63 -5.18 -4.04
C LEU A 124 -22.01 -5.82 -3.93
N PRO A 125 -22.80 -5.50 -2.89
CA PRO A 125 -24.21 -5.85 -2.87
C PRO A 125 -24.92 -5.26 -4.08
N GLU A 126 -25.78 -6.05 -4.72
CA GLU A 126 -26.47 -5.61 -5.94
C GLU A 126 -27.64 -4.65 -5.66
N ARG A 127 -28.27 -4.77 -4.49
CA ARG A 127 -29.50 -4.03 -4.15
C ARG A 127 -29.47 -3.44 -2.75
N PHE A 128 -29.92 -2.19 -2.68
CA PHE A 128 -30.01 -1.39 -1.48
C PHE A 128 -31.44 -0.93 -1.20
N ASN A 129 -31.73 -0.86 0.08
CA ASN A 129 -32.91 -0.18 0.61
C ASN A 129 -32.50 1.17 1.19
N MET A 130 -33.44 2.11 1.14
CA MET A 130 -33.31 3.41 1.76
C MET A 130 -34.53 3.73 2.62
N VAL A 131 -34.29 4.22 3.83
CA VAL A 131 -35.30 4.86 4.67
C VAL A 131 -34.82 6.26 5.02
N GLY A 132 -35.58 7.27 4.65
CA GLY A 132 -35.25 8.67 4.83
C GLY A 132 -36.27 9.41 5.69
N LEU A 133 -35.80 10.42 6.42
CA LEU A 133 -36.61 11.38 7.14
C LEU A 133 -36.16 12.80 6.77
N LEU A 134 -37.11 13.64 6.37
CA LEU A 134 -36.96 15.08 6.27
C LEU A 134 -37.69 15.70 7.46
N LEU A 135 -36.93 16.20 8.43
CA LEU A 135 -37.47 16.80 9.64
C LEU A 135 -37.58 18.31 9.49
N LYS A 136 -38.70 18.86 9.97
CA LYS A 136 -38.98 20.30 9.93
C LYS A 136 -38.05 21.06 10.88
N GLY A 137 -37.36 22.08 10.39
CA GLY A 137 -36.67 23.09 11.21
C GLY A 137 -37.17 24.50 10.90
N GLU A 138 -36.64 25.52 11.57
CA GLU A 138 -37.11 26.90 11.37
C GLU A 138 -36.72 27.49 10.01
N LYS A 139 -35.47 27.26 9.59
CA LYS A 139 -34.89 27.80 8.34
C LYS A 139 -34.38 26.71 7.39
N VAL A 140 -34.04 25.54 7.95
CA VAL A 140 -33.48 24.40 7.24
C VAL A 140 -34.28 23.15 7.60
N ALA A 141 -34.39 22.24 6.66
CA ALA A 141 -34.88 20.89 6.92
C ALA A 141 -33.68 19.98 7.18
N LEU A 142 -33.78 19.15 8.22
CA LEU A 142 -32.77 18.12 8.48
C LEU A 142 -33.09 16.89 7.63
N ILE A 143 -32.10 16.41 6.89
CA ILE A 143 -32.17 15.19 6.09
C ILE A 143 -31.46 14.09 6.86
N VAL A 144 -32.12 12.96 7.06
CA VAL A 144 -31.52 11.74 7.64
C VAL A 144 -31.85 10.58 6.72
N LEU A 145 -30.85 9.96 6.09
CA LEU A 145 -31.01 8.82 5.19
C LEU A 145 -30.26 7.60 5.72
N PHE A 146 -30.98 6.51 5.90
CA PHE A 146 -30.43 5.18 6.15
C PHE A 146 -30.38 4.46 4.79
N ILE A 147 -29.20 4.08 4.32
CA ILE A 147 -28.99 3.36 3.06
C ILE A 147 -28.22 2.08 3.39
N PHE A 148 -28.77 0.93 3.05
CA PHE A 148 -28.21 -0.37 3.47
C PHE A 148 -28.61 -1.49 2.50
N PRO A 149 -27.78 -2.55 2.32
CA PRO A 149 -28.15 -3.71 1.52
C PRO A 149 -29.46 -4.38 1.98
N GLU A 150 -30.22 -4.97 1.07
CA GLU A 150 -31.51 -5.63 1.40
C GLU A 150 -31.37 -6.67 2.53
N GLU A 151 -30.26 -7.42 2.53
CA GLU A 151 -29.96 -8.50 3.48
C GLU A 151 -29.26 -8.03 4.78
N THR A 152 -29.31 -6.73 5.09
CA THR A 152 -28.59 -6.19 6.26
C THR A 152 -29.11 -6.80 7.58
N PRO A 153 -28.22 -7.38 8.42
CA PRO A 153 -28.58 -7.92 9.72
C PRO A 153 -29.26 -6.92 10.64
N GLU A 154 -30.25 -7.38 11.42
CA GLU A 154 -31.00 -6.52 12.36
C GLU A 154 -30.10 -5.80 13.38
N LYS A 155 -29.01 -6.45 13.82
CA LYS A 155 -28.02 -5.85 14.72
C LYS A 155 -27.45 -4.55 14.14
N ILE A 156 -27.02 -4.56 12.88
CA ILE A 156 -26.43 -3.39 12.21
C ILE A 156 -27.50 -2.30 12.02
N ARG A 157 -28.73 -2.68 11.68
CA ARG A 157 -29.85 -1.72 11.59
C ARG A 157 -30.13 -1.02 12.93
N LYS A 158 -30.04 -1.74 14.05
CA LYS A 158 -30.15 -1.15 15.41
C LYS A 158 -28.99 -0.20 15.71
N GLU A 159 -27.76 -0.56 15.33
CA GLU A 159 -26.59 0.33 15.47
C GLU A 159 -26.78 1.65 14.70
N MET A 160 -27.34 1.60 13.47
CA MET A 160 -27.64 2.82 12.70
C MET A 160 -28.62 3.75 13.43
N VAL A 161 -29.67 3.19 14.04
CA VAL A 161 -30.66 3.97 14.79
C VAL A 161 -30.01 4.60 16.03
N GLU A 162 -29.12 3.86 16.70
CA GLU A 162 -28.40 4.36 17.87
C GLU A 162 -27.44 5.51 17.55
N LEU A 163 -26.80 5.49 16.37
CA LEU A 163 -25.99 6.62 15.89
C LEU A 163 -26.80 7.92 15.84
N ILE A 164 -28.01 7.89 15.29
CA ILE A 164 -28.88 9.07 15.26
C ILE A 164 -29.34 9.49 16.66
N ARG A 165 -29.64 8.54 17.54
CA ARG A 165 -30.05 8.87 18.92
C ARG A 165 -28.97 9.57 19.73
N THR A 166 -27.70 9.27 19.43
CA THR A 166 -26.55 9.84 20.15
C THR A 166 -25.93 11.04 19.44
N LEU A 167 -26.35 11.34 18.21
CA LEU A 167 -25.89 12.49 17.44
C LEU A 167 -26.37 13.81 18.06
N GLN A 168 -25.42 14.69 18.35
CA GLN A 168 -25.66 16.02 18.89
C GLN A 168 -24.88 17.06 18.08
N PHE A 169 -25.52 18.19 17.78
CA PHE A 169 -24.83 19.34 17.18
C PHE A 169 -24.18 20.20 18.27
N LEU A 170 -22.91 20.52 18.10
CA LEU A 170 -22.16 21.35 19.05
C LEU A 170 -22.65 22.80 19.02
N PRO A 171 -22.66 23.53 20.15
CA PRO A 171 -22.92 24.97 20.16
C PRO A 171 -21.81 25.75 19.45
N ALA A 172 -22.12 26.96 18.97
CA ALA A 172 -21.20 27.74 18.13
C ALA A 172 -19.84 28.03 18.77
N ASN A 173 -19.79 28.21 20.10
CA ASN A 173 -18.56 28.47 20.87
C ASN A 173 -17.61 27.25 20.97
N GLN A 174 -18.10 26.05 20.67
CA GLN A 174 -17.30 24.82 20.66
C GLN A 174 -16.80 24.43 19.26
N ARG A 175 -17.31 25.13 18.22
CA ARG A 175 -16.96 24.90 16.82
C ARG A 175 -15.71 25.69 16.44
N VAL A 176 -14.99 25.16 15.46
CA VAL A 176 -13.78 25.76 14.91
C VAL A 176 -14.03 26.06 13.44
N LYS A 177 -13.82 27.31 13.05
CA LYS A 177 -13.91 27.71 11.65
C LYS A 177 -12.80 27.04 10.84
N TRP A 178 -13.10 26.74 9.59
CA TRP A 178 -12.20 26.07 8.67
C TRP A 178 -12.37 26.60 7.25
N LYS A 179 -11.37 26.33 6.41
CA LYS A 179 -11.38 26.59 4.98
C LYS A 179 -11.10 25.30 4.21
N PRO A 180 -11.69 25.10 3.03
CA PRO A 180 -11.31 23.98 2.17
C PRO A 180 -9.89 24.21 1.62
N VAL A 181 -9.10 23.15 1.58
CA VAL A 181 -7.77 23.10 0.96
C VAL A 181 -7.72 21.92 0.01
N THR A 182 -7.17 22.16 -1.18
CA THR A 182 -6.99 21.16 -2.23
C THR A 182 -5.51 20.83 -2.38
N LEU A 183 -5.15 19.57 -2.20
CA LEU A 183 -3.83 19.06 -2.52
C LEU A 183 -3.80 18.72 -4.01
N ARG A 184 -2.73 19.13 -4.70
CA ARG A 184 -2.59 18.92 -6.15
C ARG A 184 -1.36 18.10 -6.46
N ASP A 185 -1.48 17.30 -7.50
CA ASP A 185 -0.38 16.60 -8.14
C ASP A 185 0.13 17.45 -9.32
N PRO A 186 1.30 18.09 -9.21
CA PRO A 186 1.82 18.91 -10.30
C PRO A 186 2.29 18.07 -11.50
N MET A 187 2.61 16.78 -11.32
CA MET A 187 3.05 15.91 -12.41
C MET A 187 1.87 15.42 -13.25
N LEU A 188 0.76 15.08 -12.60
CA LEU A 188 -0.46 14.61 -13.27
C LEU A 188 -1.45 15.74 -13.59
N ASN A 189 -1.22 16.95 -13.06
CA ASN A 189 -2.16 18.07 -13.11
C ASN A 189 -3.57 17.69 -12.60
N MET A 190 -3.62 16.88 -11.53
CA MET A 190 -4.84 16.36 -10.93
C MET A 190 -4.99 16.82 -9.49
N THR A 191 -6.23 16.87 -9.01
CA THR A 191 -6.50 16.99 -7.57
C THR A 191 -6.18 15.66 -6.91
N ILE A 192 -5.41 15.69 -5.83
CA ILE A 192 -5.12 14.50 -5.01
C ILE A 192 -6.26 14.30 -4.02
N ALA A 193 -6.54 15.35 -3.25
CA ALA A 193 -7.50 15.32 -2.17
C ALA A 193 -8.00 16.72 -1.85
N THR A 194 -9.22 16.79 -1.30
CA THR A 194 -9.72 17.97 -0.60
C THR A 194 -9.87 17.66 0.88
N LEU A 195 -9.56 18.63 1.72
CA LEU A 195 -9.72 18.54 3.17
C LEU A 195 -10.09 19.90 3.77
N HIS A 196 -10.68 19.89 4.94
CA HIS A 196 -11.01 21.09 5.70
C HIS A 196 -9.91 21.39 6.72
N VAL A 197 -9.32 22.58 6.62
CA VAL A 197 -8.22 23.02 7.46
C VAL A 197 -8.71 24.13 8.38
N PRO A 198 -8.47 24.05 9.71
CA PRO A 198 -8.87 25.11 10.62
C PRO A 198 -8.26 26.47 10.24
N GLU A 199 -9.02 27.55 10.41
CA GLU A 199 -8.52 28.89 10.12
C GLU A 199 -7.30 29.23 10.99
N GLY A 200 -6.24 29.77 10.36
CA GLY A 200 -4.98 30.13 11.02
C GLY A 200 -3.96 28.99 11.14
N PHE A 201 -4.21 27.82 10.55
CA PHE A 201 -3.24 26.72 10.47
C PHE A 201 -2.54 26.74 9.10
N GLN A 202 -1.28 26.29 9.08
CA GLN A 202 -0.52 26.09 7.87
C GLN A 202 -0.80 24.69 7.31
N THR A 203 -0.67 24.52 6.01
CA THR A 203 -0.87 23.22 5.36
C THR A 203 0.12 23.04 4.24
N GLU A 204 0.81 21.92 4.28
CA GLU A 204 1.71 21.44 3.23
C GLU A 204 1.29 20.04 2.83
N GLY A 205 1.61 19.65 1.59
CA GLY A 205 1.24 18.34 1.10
C GLY A 205 1.41 18.23 -0.40
N GLY A 206 1.39 17.00 -0.88
CA GLY A 206 1.62 16.71 -2.29
C GLY A 206 1.92 15.23 -2.51
N PRO A 207 2.13 14.84 -3.77
CA PRO A 207 2.46 13.48 -4.10
C PRO A 207 3.94 13.22 -3.79
N PHE A 208 4.29 11.98 -3.51
CA PHE A 208 5.67 11.53 -3.43
C PHE A 208 5.80 10.07 -3.86
N ARG A 209 7.00 9.68 -4.27
CA ARG A 209 7.31 8.30 -4.68
C ARG A 209 8.07 7.57 -3.59
N GLN A 210 7.76 6.29 -3.45
CA GLN A 210 8.45 5.35 -2.58
C GLN A 210 8.68 4.05 -3.35
N GLY A 211 9.83 3.96 -4.03
CA GLY A 211 10.05 2.97 -5.09
C GLY A 211 9.06 3.15 -6.24
N ALA A 212 8.37 2.07 -6.62
CA ALA A 212 7.30 2.11 -7.63
C ALA A 212 5.95 2.65 -7.10
N LYS A 213 5.81 2.82 -5.78
CA LYS A 213 4.56 3.26 -5.16
C LYS A 213 4.43 4.78 -5.26
N TYR A 214 3.22 5.26 -5.57
CA TYR A 214 2.90 6.67 -5.65
C TYR A 214 1.86 7.02 -4.58
N PHE A 215 2.29 7.83 -3.61
CA PHE A 215 1.51 8.20 -2.44
C PHE A 215 1.27 9.70 -2.40
N TYR A 216 0.39 10.12 -1.50
CA TYR A 216 0.30 11.52 -1.10
C TYR A 216 0.54 11.65 0.39
N ARG A 217 1.04 12.82 0.78
CA ARG A 217 1.14 13.24 2.17
C ARG A 217 0.48 14.59 2.36
N PHE A 218 0.12 14.86 3.59
CA PHE A 218 -0.23 16.19 4.04
C PHE A 218 0.30 16.38 5.46
N GLU A 219 0.52 17.65 5.81
CA GLU A 219 0.90 18.10 7.12
C GLU A 219 0.17 19.41 7.40
N ILE A 220 -0.46 19.51 8.57
CA ILE A 220 -1.13 20.72 9.04
C ILE A 220 -0.56 21.06 10.41
N THR A 221 -0.07 22.28 10.56
CA THR A 221 0.66 22.71 11.75
C THR A 221 0.15 24.03 12.29
N ARG A 222 0.27 24.18 13.61
CA ARG A 222 0.13 25.44 14.33
C ARG A 222 0.79 25.33 15.70
N SER A 223 1.91 26.02 15.89
CA SER A 223 2.67 25.93 17.15
C SER A 223 2.99 24.46 17.48
N ASP A 224 2.63 23.97 18.66
CA ASP A 224 2.86 22.58 19.07
C ASP A 224 1.85 21.56 18.50
N PHE A 225 0.83 22.03 17.77
CA PHE A 225 -0.11 21.15 17.08
C PHE A 225 0.44 20.70 15.72
N LEU A 226 0.33 19.40 15.46
CA LEU A 226 0.65 18.77 14.19
C LEU A 226 -0.42 17.73 13.87
N ILE A 227 -0.86 17.66 12.62
CA ILE A 227 -1.53 16.48 12.07
C ILE A 227 -0.93 16.18 10.70
N ARG A 228 -0.51 14.94 10.47
CA ARG A 228 0.07 14.53 9.19
C ARG A 228 -0.20 13.08 8.85
N LYS A 229 0.08 12.75 7.58
CA LYS A 229 0.08 11.39 7.07
C LYS A 229 1.50 10.94 6.75
N ASP A 230 1.89 9.83 7.36
CA ASP A 230 3.20 9.21 7.23
C ASP A 230 3.10 7.85 6.52
N VAL A 231 4.10 7.56 5.69
CA VAL A 231 4.29 6.27 5.04
C VAL A 231 5.71 5.79 5.34
N ILE A 232 5.79 4.61 5.94
CA ILE A 232 7.05 3.98 6.34
C ILE A 232 7.09 2.60 5.67
N ASP A 233 8.13 2.31 4.88
CA ASP A 233 8.43 0.96 4.42
C ASP A 233 9.76 0.50 5.03
N LEU A 234 9.81 -0.74 5.51
CA LEU A 234 11.06 -1.41 5.87
C LEU A 234 11.23 -2.61 4.96
N ILE A 235 12.43 -2.76 4.40
CA ILE A 235 12.83 -3.93 3.64
C ILE A 235 14.05 -4.52 4.31
N THR A 236 13.90 -5.74 4.81
CA THR A 236 14.97 -6.50 5.44
C THR A 236 15.26 -7.74 4.61
N GLN A 237 16.51 -7.89 4.23
CA GLN A 237 17.01 -9.04 3.48
C GLN A 237 18.11 -9.71 4.29
N ALA A 238 18.04 -11.03 4.45
CA ALA A 238 19.11 -11.81 5.04
C ALA A 238 19.42 -13.04 4.18
N VAL A 239 20.71 -13.36 4.11
CA VAL A 239 21.24 -14.56 3.48
C VAL A 239 22.15 -15.25 4.49
N SER A 240 21.84 -16.50 4.80
CA SER A 240 22.61 -17.37 5.67
C SER A 240 23.12 -18.55 4.86
N SER A 241 24.42 -18.79 4.91
CA SER A 241 25.08 -19.97 4.34
C SER A 241 25.84 -20.71 5.44
N GLY A 242 26.32 -21.92 5.16
CA GLY A 242 27.16 -22.67 6.11
C GLY A 242 28.46 -21.96 6.52
N PHE A 243 28.86 -20.89 5.81
CA PHE A 243 30.12 -20.18 6.02
C PHE A 243 29.96 -18.72 6.45
N ALA A 244 28.84 -18.07 6.12
CA ALA A 244 28.64 -16.66 6.37
C ALA A 244 27.15 -16.31 6.51
N GLN A 245 26.86 -15.30 7.32
CA GLN A 245 25.55 -14.69 7.45
C GLN A 245 25.66 -13.21 7.13
N SER A 246 24.74 -12.70 6.32
CA SER A 246 24.61 -11.28 6.02
C SER A 246 23.15 -10.89 6.13
N ALA A 247 22.89 -9.73 6.72
CA ALA A 247 21.56 -9.18 6.83
C ALA A 247 21.64 -7.66 6.75
N SER A 248 20.68 -7.05 6.08
CA SER A 248 20.59 -5.60 5.93
C SER A 248 19.14 -5.16 5.96
N THR A 249 18.92 -3.96 6.48
CA THR A 249 17.60 -3.31 6.51
C THR A 249 17.70 -1.94 5.88
N ILE A 250 16.77 -1.63 4.99
CA ILE A 250 16.56 -0.28 4.45
C ILE A 250 15.21 0.21 4.97
N ILE A 251 15.21 1.38 5.61
CA ILE A 251 13.99 2.11 5.93
C ILE A 251 13.75 3.16 4.84
N THR A 252 12.51 3.30 4.41
CA THR A 252 12.06 4.44 3.61
C THR A 252 10.92 5.15 4.33
N TYR A 253 11.16 6.39 4.73
CA TYR A 253 10.21 7.21 5.46
C TYR A 253 9.83 8.43 4.61
N ASN A 254 8.55 8.52 4.24
CA ASN A 254 8.01 9.62 3.44
C ASN A 254 8.82 9.91 2.16
N GLY A 255 9.28 8.85 1.48
CA GLY A 255 10.08 8.92 0.25
C GLY A 255 11.60 9.00 0.45
N ASN A 256 12.08 9.20 1.68
CA ASN A 256 13.51 9.25 1.98
C ASN A 256 14.01 7.88 2.46
N SER A 257 14.97 7.29 1.75
CA SER A 257 15.54 5.99 2.09
C SER A 257 16.87 6.10 2.82
N ALA A 258 17.07 5.28 3.84
CA ALA A 258 18.34 5.14 4.55
C ALA A 258 18.59 3.66 4.95
N PRO A 259 19.83 3.17 4.88
CA PRO A 259 20.19 1.90 5.49
C PRO A 259 20.19 2.04 7.02
N LEU A 260 19.73 1.02 7.75
CA LEU A 260 19.84 0.95 9.20
C LEU A 260 21.12 0.24 9.60
N SER A 261 21.74 0.69 10.70
CA SER A 261 22.94 0.07 11.27
C SER A 261 22.65 -1.29 11.93
N GLN A 262 21.41 -1.53 12.30
CA GLN A 262 20.94 -2.79 12.88
C GLN A 262 19.83 -3.38 12.01
N VAL A 263 19.76 -4.71 12.01
CA VAL A 263 18.71 -5.45 11.31
C VAL A 263 17.41 -5.31 12.10
N VAL A 264 16.39 -4.76 11.46
CA VAL A 264 15.07 -4.55 12.08
C VAL A 264 14.03 -5.38 11.35
N GLN A 265 13.19 -6.10 12.10
CA GLN A 265 12.03 -6.82 11.55
C GLN A 265 10.82 -6.53 12.44
N VAL A 266 9.72 -6.12 11.82
CA VAL A 266 8.47 -5.83 12.54
C VAL A 266 7.61 -7.08 12.50
N ASN A 267 7.62 -7.86 13.57
CA ASN A 267 6.87 -9.11 13.66
C ASN A 267 5.62 -8.98 14.53
N SER A 268 5.56 -7.91 15.32
CA SER A 268 4.52 -7.60 16.27
C SER A 268 4.16 -6.11 16.28
N ALA A 269 3.06 -5.78 16.95
CA ALA A 269 2.70 -4.41 17.20
C ALA A 269 3.69 -3.68 18.13
N GLN A 270 4.40 -4.40 19.00
CA GLN A 270 5.43 -3.81 19.87
C GLN A 270 6.65 -3.37 19.06
N ASP A 271 7.04 -4.14 18.04
CA ASP A 271 8.12 -3.75 17.14
C ASP A 271 7.74 -2.51 16.32
N ALA A 272 6.48 -2.44 15.86
CA ALA A 272 5.95 -1.28 15.16
C ALA A 272 5.91 -0.03 16.07
N GLU A 273 5.52 -0.21 17.33
CA GLU A 273 5.55 0.84 18.36
C GLU A 273 6.97 1.37 18.57
N GLN A 274 7.95 0.49 18.80
CA GLN A 274 9.35 0.89 19.00
C GLN A 274 9.93 1.63 17.79
N LEU A 275 9.61 1.16 16.58
CA LEU A 275 9.99 1.84 15.34
C LEU A 275 9.40 3.25 15.27
N LEU A 276 8.11 3.42 15.59
CA LEU A 276 7.45 4.73 15.58
C LEU A 276 8.05 5.68 16.63
N LEU A 277 8.30 5.20 17.85
CA LEU A 277 8.93 6.00 18.91
C LEU A 277 10.35 6.42 18.51
N GLY A 278 11.15 5.52 17.95
CA GLY A 278 12.50 5.84 17.47
C GLY A 278 12.51 6.86 16.32
N LEU A 279 11.53 6.78 15.41
CA LEU A 279 11.34 7.81 14.38
C LEU A 279 10.98 9.17 14.97
N TRP A 280 10.11 9.21 15.98
CA TRP A 280 9.73 10.45 16.63
C TRP A 280 10.86 11.04 17.47
N GLU A 281 11.67 10.21 18.11
CA GLU A 281 12.87 10.63 18.83
C GLU A 281 13.87 11.24 17.86
N ALA A 282 14.17 10.57 16.74
CA ALA A 282 15.05 11.10 15.71
C ALA A 282 14.54 12.41 15.06
N GLU A 283 13.22 12.56 14.94
CA GLU A 283 12.59 13.77 14.39
C GLU A 283 12.61 14.95 15.36
N THR A 284 12.34 14.68 16.65
CA THR A 284 12.08 15.75 17.63
C THR A 284 13.22 16.01 18.60
N ASP A 285 14.25 15.14 18.60
CA ASP A 285 15.33 15.10 19.57
C ASP A 285 14.81 15.01 21.02
N ARG A 286 13.77 14.20 21.21
CA ARG A 286 13.10 13.99 22.51
C ARG A 286 12.73 12.53 22.70
N GLU A 287 12.88 12.06 23.92
CA GLU A 287 12.38 10.74 24.33
C GLU A 287 10.84 10.74 24.35
N TRP A 288 10.24 9.70 23.78
CA TRP A 288 8.80 9.48 23.75
C TRP A 288 8.44 8.21 24.51
N THR A 289 7.46 8.30 25.42
CA THR A 289 7.01 7.15 26.22
C THR A 289 5.56 6.80 25.92
N THR A 290 5.30 5.54 25.59
CA THR A 290 3.94 5.02 25.41
C THR A 290 3.11 5.10 26.68
N LYS A 291 1.87 5.57 26.57
CA LYS A 291 0.88 5.55 27.65
C LYS A 291 -0.26 4.60 27.41
N GLU A 292 -0.66 4.44 26.17
CA GLU A 292 -1.79 3.59 25.83
C GLU A 292 -1.57 3.04 24.42
N ARG A 293 -1.90 1.77 24.24
CA ARG A 293 -1.82 1.09 22.96
C ARG A 293 -3.03 0.18 22.76
N MET A 294 -3.52 0.12 21.54
CA MET A 294 -4.58 -0.79 21.15
C MET A 294 -4.23 -1.43 19.82
N ILE A 295 -4.46 -2.73 19.73
CA ILE A 295 -4.08 -3.55 18.58
C ILE A 295 -5.30 -4.29 18.11
N ARG A 296 -5.49 -4.35 16.79
CA ARG A 296 -6.56 -5.11 16.18
C ARG A 296 -6.07 -5.80 14.93
N GLU A 297 -6.07 -7.13 14.94
CA GLU A 297 -5.77 -7.92 13.76
C GLU A 297 -6.91 -7.81 12.74
N LEU A 298 -6.53 -7.61 11.48
CA LEU A 298 -7.49 -7.56 10.37
C LEU A 298 -7.53 -8.93 9.70
N LYS A 299 -8.74 -9.48 9.54
CA LYS A 299 -8.94 -10.67 8.71
C LYS A 299 -8.73 -10.27 7.26
N MET A 300 -7.63 -10.74 6.70
CA MET A 300 -7.34 -10.54 5.30
C MET A 300 -8.18 -11.46 4.41
N PRO A 301 -8.79 -10.95 3.33
CA PRO A 301 -9.21 -11.82 2.25
C PRO A 301 -7.99 -12.55 1.68
N ALA A 302 -8.17 -13.82 1.29
CA ALA A 302 -7.12 -14.58 0.65
C ALA A 302 -6.59 -13.77 -0.56
N PRO A 303 -5.26 -13.66 -0.75
CA PRO A 303 -4.75 -12.96 -1.91
C PRO A 303 -5.32 -13.61 -3.17
N PRO A 304 -5.63 -12.83 -4.23
CA PRO A 304 -6.24 -13.34 -5.45
C PRO A 304 -5.38 -14.40 -6.15
N VAL A 305 -4.14 -14.58 -5.70
CA VAL A 305 -3.23 -15.60 -6.17
C VAL A 305 -2.43 -16.17 -4.98
N PRO A 306 -2.18 -17.48 -4.93
CA PRO A 306 -1.40 -18.11 -3.85
C PRO A 306 -0.03 -17.47 -3.71
N LEU A 307 0.33 -17.16 -2.46
CA LEU A 307 1.68 -16.77 -2.11
C LEU A 307 2.64 -17.97 -2.30
N PRO A 308 3.95 -17.73 -2.48
CA PRO A 308 4.94 -18.80 -2.39
C PRO A 308 4.76 -19.61 -1.10
N ALA A 309 5.01 -20.92 -1.15
CA ALA A 309 4.67 -21.89 -0.10
C ALA A 309 5.23 -21.59 1.31
N SER A 310 6.17 -20.66 1.44
CA SER A 310 6.85 -20.23 2.67
C SER A 310 6.56 -18.77 3.05
N SER A 311 5.53 -18.14 2.49
CA SER A 311 5.22 -16.73 2.75
C SER A 311 4.12 -16.56 3.79
N GLN A 312 4.37 -15.72 4.79
CA GLN A 312 3.39 -15.29 5.78
C GLN A 312 3.08 -13.80 5.59
N LYS A 313 1.81 -13.48 5.45
CA LYS A 313 1.31 -12.10 5.45
C LYS A 313 0.48 -11.85 6.70
N ARG A 314 0.67 -10.69 7.33
CA ARG A 314 -0.13 -10.22 8.46
C ARG A 314 -0.53 -8.76 8.24
N ASP A 315 -1.72 -8.41 8.71
CA ASP A 315 -2.28 -7.06 8.61
C ASP A 315 -2.98 -6.75 9.94
N TRP A 316 -2.62 -5.63 10.56
CA TRP A 316 -3.23 -5.18 11.80
C TRP A 316 -3.26 -3.65 11.89
N ARG A 317 -4.17 -3.16 12.72
CA ARG A 317 -4.24 -1.76 13.11
C ARG A 317 -3.62 -1.57 14.48
N LEU A 318 -2.83 -0.51 14.62
CA LEU A 318 -2.21 -0.08 15.88
C LEU A 318 -2.65 1.35 16.18
N TRP A 319 -3.28 1.58 17.32
CA TRP A 319 -3.44 2.92 17.87
C TRP A 319 -2.45 3.07 19.03
N LEU A 320 -1.69 4.15 19.00
CA LEU A 320 -0.64 4.42 19.96
C LEU A 320 -0.82 5.84 20.47
N ARG A 321 -0.79 6.03 21.79
CA ARG A 321 -0.63 7.33 22.43
C ARG A 321 0.64 7.35 23.24
N ALA A 322 1.55 8.26 22.89
CA ALA A 322 2.79 8.51 23.59
C ALA A 322 2.88 9.96 24.05
N GLU A 323 3.79 10.23 24.97
CA GLU A 323 4.05 11.57 25.48
C GLU A 323 5.54 11.89 25.52
N SER A 324 5.83 13.19 25.48
CA SER A 324 7.16 13.76 25.72
C SER A 324 7.01 15.13 26.37
N GLY A 325 7.33 15.23 27.67
CA GLY A 325 7.11 16.46 28.45
C GLY A 325 5.63 16.89 28.45
N GLU A 326 5.35 18.13 28.03
CA GLU A 326 3.99 18.69 27.91
C GLU A 326 3.26 18.27 26.62
N LEU A 327 3.93 17.55 25.71
CA LEU A 327 3.36 17.11 24.44
C LEU A 327 2.80 15.69 24.54
N GLU A 328 1.75 15.46 23.76
CA GLU A 328 1.19 14.15 23.48
C GLU A 328 1.14 13.94 21.98
N ARG A 329 1.44 12.72 21.53
CA ARG A 329 1.36 12.30 20.14
C ARG A 329 0.59 11.00 20.03
N VAL A 330 -0.35 10.96 19.10
CA VAL A 330 -1.21 9.83 18.80
C VAL A 330 -0.92 9.37 17.38
N ALA A 331 -0.75 8.06 17.18
CA ALA A 331 -0.62 7.44 15.87
C ALA A 331 -1.76 6.46 15.64
N ILE A 332 -2.39 6.57 14.48
CA ILE A 332 -3.35 5.62 13.94
C ILE A 332 -2.69 4.94 12.76
N CYS A 333 -2.30 3.69 12.94
CA CYS A 333 -1.47 2.97 11.98
C CYS A 333 -2.19 1.76 11.40
N GLN A 334 -2.10 1.57 10.08
CA GLN A 334 -2.25 0.27 9.45
C GLN A 334 -0.87 -0.30 9.18
N VAL A 335 -0.62 -1.50 9.67
CA VAL A 335 0.66 -2.21 9.56
C VAL A 335 0.46 -3.49 8.76
N ILE A 336 1.15 -3.58 7.64
CA ILE A 336 1.14 -4.75 6.76
C ILE A 336 2.54 -5.33 6.72
N THR A 337 2.66 -6.62 7.01
CA THR A 337 3.94 -7.32 6.92
C THR A 337 3.84 -8.50 5.97
N LEU A 338 4.91 -8.70 5.20
CA LEU A 338 5.11 -9.84 4.33
C LEU A 338 6.48 -10.42 4.65
N THR A 339 6.47 -11.67 5.12
CA THR A 339 7.69 -12.45 5.31
C THR A 339 7.68 -13.58 4.31
N SER A 340 8.79 -13.80 3.62
CA SER A 340 9.01 -14.93 2.72
C SER A 340 10.43 -15.43 2.88
N GLY A 341 10.64 -16.73 2.73
CA GLY A 341 11.99 -17.29 2.76
C GLY A 341 12.14 -18.44 1.79
N GLN A 342 13.36 -18.65 1.33
CA GLN A 342 13.71 -19.81 0.52
C GLN A 342 14.96 -20.44 1.12
N ALA A 343 14.85 -21.71 1.50
CA ALA A 343 15.99 -22.50 1.93
C ALA A 343 16.38 -23.45 0.79
N ASP A 344 17.67 -23.52 0.50
CA ASP A 344 18.30 -24.52 -0.34
C ASP A 344 19.45 -25.18 0.44
N TYR A 345 20.04 -26.26 -0.08
CA TYR A 345 21.09 -27.01 0.59
C TYR A 345 22.38 -26.21 0.82
N ILE A 346 22.60 -25.11 0.08
CA ILE A 346 23.78 -24.23 0.20
C ILE A 346 23.49 -23.01 1.09
N ALA A 347 22.29 -22.43 0.95
CA ALA A 347 21.96 -21.16 1.59
C ALA A 347 20.45 -21.03 1.85
N ALA A 348 20.12 -20.31 2.92
CA ALA A 348 18.79 -19.84 3.23
C ALA A 348 18.71 -18.32 3.05
N SER A 349 17.69 -17.86 2.35
CA SER A 349 17.38 -16.44 2.19
C SER A 349 16.06 -16.12 2.87
N THR A 350 15.99 -14.96 3.50
CA THR A 350 14.77 -14.42 4.06
C THR A 350 14.57 -12.98 3.59
N PHE A 351 13.33 -12.66 3.29
CA PHE A 351 12.86 -11.35 2.91
C PHE A 351 11.71 -10.99 3.84
N HIS A 352 11.83 -9.85 4.50
CA HIS A 352 10.79 -9.30 5.35
C HIS A 352 10.52 -7.87 4.91
N GLN A 353 9.26 -7.60 4.57
CA GLN A 353 8.79 -6.28 4.20
C GLN A 353 7.72 -5.84 5.19
N THR A 354 7.87 -4.63 5.71
CA THR A 354 6.88 -3.94 6.53
C THR A 354 6.43 -2.69 5.79
N GLN A 355 5.13 -2.43 5.78
CA GLN A 355 4.54 -1.16 5.37
C GLN A 355 3.68 -0.64 6.52
N ILE A 356 3.91 0.60 6.94
CA ILE A 356 3.12 1.32 7.93
C ILE A 356 2.56 2.58 7.28
N LEU A 357 1.23 2.68 7.26
CA LEU A 357 0.51 3.92 6.92
C LEU A 357 0.00 4.50 8.23
N ALA A 358 0.50 5.68 8.62
CA ALA A 358 0.20 6.29 9.90
C ALA A 358 -0.42 7.68 9.73
N ASP A 359 -1.58 7.91 10.36
CA ASP A 359 -2.05 9.27 10.63
C ASP A 359 -1.57 9.66 12.03
N VAL A 360 -0.76 10.72 12.10
CA VAL A 360 -0.08 11.18 13.31
C VAL A 360 -0.69 12.51 13.74
N ILE A 361 -1.01 12.63 15.03
CA ILE A 361 -1.57 13.83 15.65
C ILE A 361 -0.71 14.18 16.86
N GLN A 362 -0.28 15.43 16.99
CA GLN A 362 0.42 15.95 18.17
C GLN A 362 -0.30 17.17 18.71
N TYR A 363 -0.30 17.33 20.03
CA TYR A 363 -0.79 18.53 20.70
C TYR A 363 -0.26 18.65 22.14
N PRO A 364 -0.35 19.85 22.75
CA PRO A 364 -0.15 20.01 24.20
C PRO A 364 -1.19 19.23 25.00
N LYS A 365 -0.76 18.52 26.04
CA LYS A 365 -1.63 17.70 26.91
C LYS A 365 -2.81 18.48 27.49
N LYS A 366 -2.58 19.75 27.88
CA LYS A 366 -3.60 20.64 28.46
C LYS A 366 -4.73 20.99 27.50
N GLU A 367 -4.51 20.87 26.19
CA GLU A 367 -5.50 21.15 25.14
C GLU A 367 -5.99 19.89 24.41
N ARG A 368 -5.76 18.68 24.97
CA ARG A 368 -6.13 17.40 24.36
C ARG A 368 -7.54 17.39 23.78
N GLU A 369 -8.57 17.64 24.59
CA GLU A 369 -9.96 17.55 24.13
C GLU A 369 -10.28 18.49 22.94
N ARG A 370 -9.66 19.67 22.94
CA ARG A 370 -9.82 20.64 21.86
C ARG A 370 -9.14 20.15 20.59
N PHE A 371 -7.86 19.80 20.66
CA PHE A 371 -7.06 19.44 19.50
C PHE A 371 -7.40 18.06 18.95
N THR A 372 -7.77 17.09 19.78
CA THR A 372 -8.34 15.83 19.32
C THR A 372 -9.60 16.07 18.48
N GLY A 373 -10.51 16.94 18.94
CA GLY A 373 -11.73 17.24 18.18
C GLY A 373 -11.49 18.03 16.89
N ILE A 374 -10.41 18.81 16.83
CA ILE A 374 -9.94 19.46 15.60
C ILE A 374 -9.37 18.43 14.63
N ALA A 375 -8.46 17.57 15.10
CA ALA A 375 -7.82 16.54 14.29
C ALA A 375 -8.82 15.55 13.71
N ILE A 376 -9.79 15.09 14.52
CA ILE A 376 -10.90 14.26 14.06
C ILE A 376 -11.66 14.94 12.91
N GLY A 377 -11.97 16.23 13.04
CA GLY A 377 -12.65 16.98 11.99
C GLY A 377 -11.85 17.07 10.70
N VAL A 378 -10.53 17.30 10.78
CA VAL A 378 -9.66 17.26 9.59
C VAL A 378 -9.77 15.90 8.93
N ILE A 379 -9.62 14.81 9.68
CA ILE A 379 -9.56 13.47 9.09
C ILE A 379 -10.91 13.06 8.48
N HIS A 380 -12.03 13.38 9.12
CA HIS A 380 -13.35 13.12 8.55
C HIS A 380 -13.59 13.87 7.23
N SER A 381 -12.95 15.03 7.02
CA SER A 381 -13.11 15.82 5.79
C SER A 381 -12.23 15.36 4.62
N ILE A 382 -11.29 14.44 4.83
CA ILE A 382 -10.38 14.02 3.77
C ILE A 382 -11.15 13.25 2.70
N GLN A 383 -11.21 13.85 1.50
CA GLN A 383 -11.79 13.24 0.31
C GLN A 383 -10.69 13.11 -0.73
N VAL A 384 -10.22 11.89 -0.94
CA VAL A 384 -9.27 11.60 -2.02
C VAL A 384 -10.01 11.46 -3.34
N ASP A 385 -9.46 12.09 -4.35
CA ASP A 385 -9.95 12.02 -5.72
C ASP A 385 -9.69 10.63 -6.30
N VAL A 386 -10.76 9.99 -6.77
CA VAL A 386 -10.70 8.62 -7.28
C VAL A 386 -9.94 8.54 -8.60
N GLN A 387 -9.99 9.58 -9.44
CA GLN A 387 -9.26 9.61 -10.71
C GLN A 387 -7.76 9.68 -10.44
N TRP A 388 -7.34 10.50 -9.47
CA TRP A 388 -5.93 10.53 -9.06
C TRP A 388 -5.49 9.18 -8.48
N ALA A 389 -6.29 8.57 -7.61
CA ALA A 389 -5.96 7.27 -7.03
C ALA A 389 -5.83 6.16 -8.09
N LEU A 390 -6.72 6.17 -9.10
CA LEU A 390 -6.63 5.26 -10.25
C LEU A 390 -5.37 5.53 -11.08
N ALA A 391 -5.05 6.79 -11.38
CA ALA A 391 -3.84 7.15 -12.11
C ALA A 391 -2.56 6.74 -11.36
N ALA A 392 -2.53 6.92 -10.04
CA ALA A 392 -1.44 6.45 -9.19
C ALA A 392 -1.29 4.92 -9.22
N TYR A 393 -2.41 4.19 -9.23
CA TYR A 393 -2.41 2.73 -9.36
C TYR A 393 -1.97 2.23 -10.74
N GLU A 394 -2.39 2.92 -11.81
CA GLU A 394 -1.92 2.65 -13.17
C GLU A 394 -0.41 2.85 -13.29
N GLU A 395 0.11 3.94 -12.71
CA GLU A 395 1.54 4.24 -12.72
C GLU A 395 2.36 3.20 -11.95
N PHE A 396 1.86 2.78 -10.79
CA PHE A 396 2.43 1.67 -10.03
C PHE A 396 2.46 0.39 -10.87
N THR A 397 1.33 0.06 -11.52
CA THR A 397 1.21 -1.16 -12.33
C THR A 397 2.16 -1.13 -13.52
N ARG A 398 2.26 0.02 -14.21
CA ARG A 398 3.17 0.24 -15.32
C ARG A 398 4.64 0.08 -14.90
N THR A 399 5.03 0.75 -13.82
CA THR A 399 6.40 0.71 -13.29
C THR A 399 6.79 -0.71 -12.89
N ASN A 400 5.92 -1.43 -12.21
CA ASN A 400 6.19 -2.80 -11.81
C ASN A 400 6.29 -3.77 -12.98
N ARG A 401 5.46 -3.61 -14.02
CA ARG A 401 5.59 -4.43 -15.26
C ARG A 401 6.97 -4.23 -15.87
N TRP A 402 7.44 -2.99 -15.94
CA TRP A 402 8.77 -2.67 -16.45
C TRP A 402 9.89 -3.25 -15.58
N ILE A 403 9.83 -3.08 -14.25
CA ILE A 403 10.79 -3.67 -13.31
C ILE A 403 10.85 -5.19 -13.49
N ASN A 404 9.71 -5.86 -13.61
CA ASN A 404 9.66 -7.30 -13.79
C ASN A 404 10.23 -7.78 -15.12
N GLN A 405 9.99 -7.05 -16.21
CA GLN A 405 10.63 -7.35 -17.50
C GLN A 405 12.16 -7.26 -17.36
N MET A 406 12.64 -6.20 -16.71
CA MET A 406 14.06 -5.99 -16.49
C MET A 406 14.69 -7.09 -15.60
N VAL A 407 13.99 -7.52 -14.55
CA VAL A 407 14.43 -8.63 -13.68
C VAL A 407 14.43 -9.96 -14.45
N GLN A 408 13.42 -10.23 -15.27
CA GLN A 408 13.38 -11.44 -16.10
C GLN A 408 14.56 -11.48 -17.08
N GLU A 409 14.82 -10.39 -17.80
CA GLU A 409 15.97 -10.27 -18.69
C GLU A 409 17.31 -10.47 -17.96
N MET A 410 17.43 -9.93 -16.74
CA MET A 410 18.63 -10.12 -15.91
C MET A 410 18.81 -11.58 -15.49
N VAL A 411 17.73 -12.25 -15.06
CA VAL A 411 17.75 -13.67 -14.67
C VAL A 411 18.11 -14.55 -15.86
N ASP A 412 17.56 -14.28 -17.04
CA ASP A 412 17.84 -15.06 -18.25
C ASP A 412 19.30 -14.89 -18.70
N LYS A 413 19.83 -13.66 -18.68
CA LYS A 413 21.26 -13.40 -18.90
C LYS A 413 22.15 -14.13 -17.90
N HIS A 414 21.76 -14.15 -16.63
CA HIS A 414 22.53 -14.84 -15.59
C HIS A 414 22.48 -16.37 -15.75
N ARG A 415 21.34 -16.94 -16.15
CA ARG A 415 21.23 -18.36 -16.50
C ARG A 415 22.10 -18.73 -17.69
N GLU A 416 22.11 -17.91 -18.73
CA GLU A 416 22.97 -18.12 -19.90
C GLU A 416 24.45 -18.09 -19.50
N PHE A 417 24.86 -17.09 -18.71
CA PHE A 417 26.21 -16.99 -18.17
C PHE A 417 26.58 -18.22 -17.33
N ASN A 418 25.73 -18.61 -16.37
CA ASN A 418 25.98 -19.77 -15.51
C ASN A 418 26.02 -21.07 -16.33
N SER A 419 25.20 -21.21 -17.37
CA SER A 419 25.27 -22.37 -18.27
C SER A 419 26.59 -22.39 -19.04
N LYS A 420 27.05 -21.25 -19.57
CA LYS A 420 28.36 -21.13 -20.24
C LYS A 420 29.51 -21.45 -19.28
N MET A 421 29.47 -20.92 -18.06
CA MET A 421 30.48 -21.20 -17.03
C MET A 421 30.46 -22.66 -16.59
N ALA A 422 29.29 -23.26 -16.37
CA ALA A 422 29.17 -24.67 -16.02
C ALA A 422 29.72 -25.58 -17.13
N ARG A 423 29.44 -25.27 -18.41
CA ARG A 423 30.05 -25.98 -19.54
C ARG A 423 31.56 -25.80 -19.55
N ALA A 424 32.06 -24.57 -19.39
CA ALA A 424 33.49 -24.29 -19.35
C ALA A 424 34.20 -25.04 -18.20
N TRP A 425 33.62 -25.04 -17.00
CA TRP A 425 34.15 -25.77 -15.84
C TRP A 425 34.06 -27.28 -16.02
N SER A 426 32.94 -27.80 -16.54
CA SER A 426 32.80 -29.22 -16.86
C SER A 426 33.85 -29.67 -17.87
N ASN A 427 34.10 -28.86 -18.91
CA ASN A 427 35.15 -29.12 -19.90
C ASN A 427 36.56 -29.01 -19.29
N ALA A 428 36.79 -28.03 -18.39
CA ALA A 428 38.08 -27.85 -17.74
C ALA A 428 38.43 -28.98 -16.76
N LEU A 429 37.44 -29.47 -16.02
CA LEU A 429 37.60 -30.53 -15.00
C LEU A 429 37.50 -31.95 -15.59
N SER A 430 37.07 -32.07 -16.85
CA SER A 430 36.99 -33.33 -17.58
C SER A 430 38.37 -33.79 -18.05
N ASP A 431 38.60 -35.11 -18.12
CA ASP A 431 39.78 -35.70 -18.77
C ASP A 431 39.75 -35.54 -20.32
N GLN A 432 38.71 -34.89 -20.83
CA GLN A 432 38.50 -34.57 -22.24
C GLN A 432 38.39 -33.06 -22.41
N THR A 433 39.23 -32.48 -23.25
CA THR A 433 39.18 -31.07 -23.67
C THR A 433 38.72 -30.95 -25.12
N TYR A 434 38.32 -29.75 -25.53
CA TYR A 434 37.98 -29.45 -26.92
C TYR A 434 39.06 -28.55 -27.51
N ILE A 435 39.45 -28.83 -28.75
CA ILE A 435 40.41 -28.01 -29.50
C ILE A 435 39.77 -27.52 -30.78
N ARG A 436 40.12 -26.30 -31.19
CA ARG A 436 39.56 -25.62 -32.35
C ARG A 436 40.67 -25.35 -33.37
N ASP A 437 40.40 -25.65 -34.63
CA ASP A 437 41.27 -25.21 -35.73
C ASP A 437 41.05 -23.70 -35.97
N PRO A 438 42.07 -22.84 -35.80
CA PRO A 438 41.92 -21.40 -36.02
C PRO A 438 41.66 -21.02 -37.48
N GLY A 439 42.01 -21.88 -38.44
CA GLY A 439 41.81 -21.64 -39.88
C GLY A 439 40.44 -22.07 -40.41
N THR A 440 39.83 -23.11 -39.84
CA THR A 440 38.52 -23.63 -40.31
C THR A 440 37.38 -23.43 -39.31
N GLY A 441 37.71 -23.18 -38.03
CA GLY A 441 36.74 -23.03 -36.95
C GLY A 441 36.17 -24.35 -36.41
N GLU A 442 36.55 -25.50 -36.98
CA GLU A 442 36.12 -26.84 -36.55
C GLU A 442 36.59 -27.15 -35.13
N VAL A 443 35.73 -27.82 -34.35
CA VAL A 443 36.01 -28.20 -32.95
C VAL A 443 36.12 -29.72 -32.87
N PHE A 444 37.15 -30.21 -32.18
CA PHE A 444 37.43 -31.63 -31.98
C PHE A 444 37.52 -31.94 -30.50
N LYS A 445 37.03 -33.12 -30.12
CA LYS A 445 37.09 -33.61 -28.73
C LYS A 445 38.31 -34.51 -28.55
N VAL A 446 39.18 -34.20 -27.61
CA VAL A 446 40.46 -34.90 -27.39
C VAL A 446 40.67 -35.22 -25.91
N TYR A 447 41.41 -36.29 -25.60
CA TYR A 447 41.70 -36.71 -24.22
C TYR A 447 42.99 -36.03 -23.74
N LYS A 448 42.84 -35.04 -22.85
CA LYS A 448 43.91 -34.29 -22.18
C LYS A 448 43.27 -33.40 -21.12
N ARG A 449 43.93 -33.24 -19.98
CA ARG A 449 43.49 -32.29 -18.94
C ARG A 449 43.85 -30.87 -19.35
N VAL A 450 42.97 -29.91 -19.05
CA VAL A 450 43.12 -28.51 -19.47
C VAL A 450 44.36 -27.82 -18.86
N TRP A 451 44.91 -28.33 -17.77
CA TRP A 451 46.11 -27.79 -17.11
C TRP A 451 47.43 -28.34 -17.65
N ASP A 452 47.39 -29.31 -18.57
CA ASP A 452 48.62 -29.81 -19.20
C ASP A 452 49.09 -28.79 -20.25
N THR A 453 50.35 -28.36 -20.21
CA THR A 453 50.88 -27.24 -21.04
C THR A 453 51.12 -27.60 -22.51
N ASP A 454 50.89 -28.84 -22.89
CA ASP A 454 51.30 -29.35 -24.19
C ASP A 454 50.29 -29.05 -25.30
N ASN A 455 50.75 -28.80 -26.53
CA ASN A 455 49.87 -28.34 -27.60
C ASN A 455 49.40 -29.51 -28.48
N PHE A 456 48.27 -29.32 -29.16
CA PHE A 456 47.80 -30.22 -30.22
C PHE A 456 48.13 -29.66 -31.59
N TRP A 457 48.41 -30.58 -32.52
CA TRP A 457 48.85 -30.26 -33.86
C TRP A 457 48.00 -31.01 -34.88
N ARG A 458 47.57 -30.31 -35.94
CA ARG A 458 46.81 -30.89 -37.07
C ARG A 458 47.69 -31.05 -38.30
N SER A 459 47.63 -32.25 -38.89
CA SER A 459 48.34 -32.60 -40.12
C SER A 459 47.79 -31.80 -41.31
N PRO A 460 48.66 -31.22 -42.16
CA PRO A 460 48.22 -30.50 -43.36
C PRO A 460 47.75 -31.43 -44.49
N VAL A 461 48.06 -32.74 -44.43
CA VAL A 461 47.82 -33.69 -45.53
C VAL A 461 46.59 -34.57 -45.27
N PHE A 462 46.48 -35.15 -44.08
CA PHE A 462 45.43 -36.13 -43.76
C PHE A 462 44.46 -35.64 -42.67
N GLY A 463 44.72 -34.47 -42.07
CA GLY A 463 43.87 -33.90 -41.02
C GLY A 463 44.00 -34.56 -39.65
N ASP A 464 44.90 -35.54 -39.49
CA ASP A 464 45.17 -36.21 -38.21
C ASP A 464 45.60 -35.23 -37.12
N ILE A 465 45.14 -35.48 -35.90
CA ILE A 465 45.45 -34.68 -34.72
C ILE A 465 46.41 -35.47 -33.83
N ILE A 466 47.58 -34.89 -33.55
CA ILE A 466 48.52 -35.41 -32.55
C ILE A 466 48.59 -34.46 -31.37
N GLY A 467 48.62 -35.01 -30.17
CA GLY A 467 48.57 -34.25 -28.92
C GLY A 467 49.84 -34.32 -28.10
N THR A 468 49.86 -33.55 -27.02
CA THR A 468 50.88 -33.58 -25.96
C THR A 468 52.31 -33.24 -26.43
N ILE A 469 52.46 -32.30 -27.37
CA ILE A 469 53.77 -31.83 -27.85
C ILE A 469 53.91 -30.32 -27.63
N GLY A 470 54.87 -29.92 -26.79
CA GLY A 470 55.19 -28.51 -26.54
C GLY A 470 55.72 -27.78 -27.77
N LYS A 471 55.28 -26.52 -27.98
CA LYS A 471 55.71 -25.66 -29.11
C LYS A 471 57.21 -25.46 -29.21
N GLU A 472 57.88 -25.41 -28.06
CA GLU A 472 59.33 -25.13 -27.95
C GLU A 472 60.19 -26.39 -27.88
N THR A 473 59.58 -27.56 -28.09
CA THR A 473 60.35 -28.81 -28.22
C THR A 473 60.93 -28.93 -29.62
N LYS A 474 62.07 -29.63 -29.78
CA LYS A 474 62.63 -29.98 -31.11
C LYS A 474 61.60 -30.66 -32.02
N LEU A 475 60.68 -31.43 -31.44
CA LEU A 475 59.59 -32.06 -32.18
C LEU A 475 58.54 -31.03 -32.65
N GLY A 476 58.22 -30.03 -31.82
CA GLY A 476 57.34 -28.91 -32.19
C GLY A 476 57.93 -27.99 -33.28
N GLU A 477 59.26 -27.82 -33.32
CA GLU A 477 59.95 -27.12 -34.42
C GLU A 477 59.84 -27.91 -35.73
N LEU A 478 60.15 -29.22 -35.70
CA LEU A 478 60.01 -30.10 -36.86
C LEU A 478 58.58 -30.19 -37.39
N LEU A 479 57.58 -30.15 -36.52
CA LEU A 479 56.16 -30.13 -36.91
C LEU A 479 55.80 -28.83 -37.64
N ARG A 480 56.30 -27.67 -37.19
CA ARG A 480 56.13 -26.40 -37.89
C ARG A 480 56.81 -26.40 -39.26
N GLU A 481 58.04 -26.90 -39.35
CA GLU A 481 58.76 -27.03 -40.62
C GLU A 481 58.02 -27.93 -41.61
N LYS A 482 57.33 -28.96 -41.12
CA LYS A 482 56.48 -29.86 -41.93
C LYS A 482 55.06 -29.33 -42.17
N GLY A 483 54.77 -28.08 -41.80
CA GLY A 483 53.49 -27.41 -42.07
C GLY A 483 52.33 -27.84 -41.18
N TRP A 484 52.58 -28.49 -40.03
CA TRP A 484 51.54 -28.80 -39.06
C TRP A 484 51.07 -27.54 -38.34
N LYS A 485 49.77 -27.45 -38.10
CA LYS A 485 49.15 -26.29 -37.46
C LYS A 485 48.86 -26.56 -36.00
N VAL A 486 49.13 -25.57 -35.15
CA VAL A 486 48.74 -25.60 -33.74
C VAL A 486 47.23 -25.38 -33.64
N MET A 487 46.59 -26.17 -32.79
CA MET A 487 45.17 -26.04 -32.44
C MET A 487 45.00 -25.21 -31.16
N ASP A 488 43.94 -24.40 -31.10
CA ASP A 488 43.60 -23.60 -29.92
C ASP A 488 42.68 -24.38 -28.98
N GLU A 489 42.88 -24.26 -27.66
CA GLU A 489 41.95 -24.86 -26.71
C GLU A 489 40.61 -24.09 -26.67
N SER A 490 39.49 -24.83 -26.74
CA SER A 490 38.14 -24.29 -26.72
C SER A 490 37.41 -24.73 -25.45
N LEU A 491 37.48 -23.90 -24.41
CA LEU A 491 36.77 -24.16 -23.15
C LEU A 491 35.24 -24.13 -23.31
N ALA A 492 34.74 -23.47 -24.36
CA ALA A 492 33.31 -23.39 -24.66
C ALA A 492 32.71 -24.71 -25.20
N GLY A 493 33.53 -25.65 -25.69
CA GLY A 493 33.07 -26.90 -26.30
C GLY A 493 32.49 -26.74 -27.71
N PHE A 494 31.60 -27.65 -28.13
CA PHE A 494 30.79 -27.48 -29.34
C PHE A 494 29.68 -26.43 -29.11
N PRO A 495 29.40 -25.54 -30.09
CA PRO A 495 28.33 -24.54 -29.98
C PRO A 495 26.93 -25.16 -29.86
#